data_AF-X0QYK1-F1
#
_entry.id   AF-X0QYK1-F1
#
_cell.length_a   1.000
_cell.length_b   1.000
_cell.length_c   1.000
_cell.angle_alpha   90.00
_cell.angle_beta   90.00
_cell.angle_gamma   90.00
#
_symmetry.space_group_name_H-M   'P 1'
#
loop_
_entity.id
_entity.type
_entity.pdbx_description
1 polymer ?
#
loop_
_entity_poly.entity_id
_entity_poly.type
_entity_poly.pdbx_seq_one_letter_code
_entity_poly.pdbx_strand_id
1 'polypeptide(L)'
;MEPLPKTYSNIGIDLGLTNFIVLSDSTKVANPRFLSKLKDKLAREQKILAKRREVAKAQQRKLSDSRNYQKQKAKVAKIYEKNNQPAS
;
A
#
# COMPACT_ATOMS: atom_id res chain seq x y z
N MET A 1 -7.01 27.68 43.49
CA MET A 1 -6.95 26.91 42.23
C MET A 1 -7.78 27.66 41.21
N GLU A 2 -7.14 28.28 40.21
CA GLU A 2 -7.87 28.89 39.10
C GLU A 2 -8.31 27.82 38.09
N PRO A 3 -9.55 27.90 37.55
CA PRO A 3 -10.03 26.97 36.55
C PRO A 3 -9.34 27.24 35.20
N LEU A 4 -8.90 26.17 34.52
CA LEU A 4 -8.29 26.27 33.21
C LEU A 4 -9.28 26.88 32.20
N PRO A 5 -8.84 27.83 31.35
CA PRO A 5 -9.70 28.45 30.35
C PRO A 5 -10.19 27.39 29.36
N LYS A 6 -11.50 27.41 29.06
CA LYS A 6 -12.10 26.48 28.10
C LYS A 6 -11.54 26.76 26.71
N THR A 7 -10.74 25.83 26.19
CA THR A 7 -10.37 25.81 24.77
C THR A 7 -11.58 25.30 23.98
N TYR A 8 -12.24 26.18 23.21
CA TYR A 8 -13.40 25.86 22.36
C TYR A 8 -13.07 24.92 21.17
N SER A 9 -11.99 24.15 21.25
CA SER A 9 -11.53 23.21 20.24
C SER A 9 -12.21 21.85 20.43
N ASN A 10 -13.47 21.73 20.00
CA ASN A 10 -14.13 20.44 19.88
C ASN A 10 -13.57 19.71 18.65
N ILE A 11 -12.55 18.89 18.84
CA ILE A 11 -12.00 18.03 17.80
C ILE A 11 -12.76 16.71 17.81
N GLY A 12 -13.48 16.41 16.74
CA GLY A 12 -14.09 15.10 16.52
C GLY A 12 -13.03 14.11 16.07
N ILE A 13 -12.91 12.98 16.76
CA ILE A 13 -12.01 11.88 16.38
C ILE A 13 -12.87 10.76 15.80
N ASP A 14 -12.75 10.50 14.50
CA ASP A 14 -13.35 9.33 13.88
C ASP A 14 -12.28 8.25 13.64
N LEU A 15 -12.56 7.04 14.11
CA LEU A 15 -11.66 5.89 14.02
C LEU A 15 -12.13 4.98 12.88
N GLY A 16 -11.52 5.13 11.71
CA GLY A 16 -11.87 4.37 10.50
C GLY A 16 -11.00 3.14 10.27
N LEU A 17 -11.55 2.15 9.55
CA LEU A 17 -10.78 0.98 9.09
C LEU A 17 -9.72 1.35 8.04
N THR A 18 -10.03 2.35 7.21
CA THR A 18 -9.17 2.86 6.13
C THR A 18 -8.18 3.92 6.63
N ASN A 19 -8.65 4.82 7.51
CA ASN A 19 -7.86 5.90 8.11
C ASN A 19 -7.87 5.73 9.62
N PHE A 20 -6.70 5.60 10.24
CA PHE A 20 -6.55 5.32 11.66
C PHE A 20 -7.12 6.43 12.54
N ILE A 21 -6.97 7.68 12.10
CA ILE A 21 -7.55 8.86 12.75
C ILE A 21 -7.98 9.82 11.64
N VAL A 22 -9.24 10.27 11.66
CA VAL A 22 -9.69 11.44 10.90
C VAL A 22 -10.11 12.50 11.91
N LEU A 23 -9.40 13.62 11.92
CA LEU A 23 -9.73 14.78 12.73
C LEU A 23 -10.66 15.72 11.95
N SER A 24 -11.52 16.45 12.66
CA SER A 24 -12.43 17.46 12.07
C SER A 24 -11.71 18.61 11.36
N ASP A 25 -10.40 18.77 11.58
CA ASP A 25 -9.52 19.70 10.85
C ASP A 25 -9.00 19.14 9.51
N SER A 26 -9.56 18.02 9.04
CA SER A 26 -9.17 17.28 7.84
C SER A 26 -7.82 16.55 7.91
N THR A 27 -7.18 16.49 9.09
CA THR A 27 -5.96 15.70 9.28
C THR A 27 -6.32 14.21 9.27
N LYS A 28 -5.86 13.51 8.23
CA LYS A 28 -6.02 12.06 8.07
C LYS A 28 -4.70 11.35 8.41
N VAL A 29 -4.68 10.56 9.48
CA VAL A 29 -3.56 9.65 9.79
C VAL A 29 -3.85 8.30 9.14
N ALA A 30 -3.09 7.96 8.10
CA ALA A 30 -3.23 6.68 7.43
C ALA A 30 -2.88 5.52 8.38
N ASN A 31 -3.58 4.38 8.24
CA ASN A 31 -3.34 3.23 9.10
C ASN A 31 -1.98 2.56 8.77
N PRO A 32 -0.98 2.63 9.67
CA PRO A 32 0.36 2.13 9.38
C PRO A 32 0.37 0.60 9.17
N ARG A 33 -0.59 -0.14 9.76
CA ARG A 33 -0.69 -1.59 9.62
C ARG A 33 -1.17 -2.03 8.24
N PHE A 34 -1.96 -1.22 7.55
CA PHE A 34 -2.47 -1.55 6.23
C PHE A 34 -1.41 -1.27 5.15
N LEU A 35 -0.71 -0.14 5.31
CA LEU A 35 0.42 0.24 4.47
C LEU A 35 1.58 -0.77 4.54
N SER A 36 1.95 -1.26 5.73
CA SER A 36 3.02 -2.26 5.88
C SER A 36 2.66 -3.57 5.18
N LYS A 37 1.48 -4.13 5.43
CA LYS A 37 1.02 -5.39 4.81
C LYS A 37 0.97 -5.31 3.28
N LEU A 38 0.55 -4.17 2.74
CA LEU A 38 0.51 -3.94 1.29
C LEU A 38 1.90 -3.80 0.68
N LYS A 39 2.83 -3.12 1.36
CA LYS A 39 4.25 -3.05 0.98
C LYS A 39 4.91 -4.42 1.00
N ASP A 40 4.68 -5.22 2.04
CA ASP A 40 5.20 -6.60 2.15
C ASP A 40 4.64 -7.49 1.03
N LYS A 41 3.36 -7.29 0.69
CA LYS A 41 2.75 -7.98 -0.44
C LYS A 41 3.41 -7.60 -1.76
N LEU A 42 3.67 -6.32 -2.00
CA LEU A 42 4.36 -5.87 -3.20
C LEU A 42 5.77 -6.47 -3.29
N ALA A 43 6.55 -6.41 -2.22
CA ALA A 43 7.91 -6.93 -2.17
C ALA A 43 7.98 -8.44 -2.49
N ARG A 44 7.05 -9.22 -1.93
CA ARG A 44 6.97 -10.67 -2.20
C ARG A 44 6.68 -10.97 -3.66
N GLU A 45 5.73 -10.26 -4.26
CA GLU A 45 5.31 -10.49 -5.65
C GLU A 45 6.39 -10.03 -6.64
N GLN A 46 7.14 -8.97 -6.30
CA GLN A 46 8.35 -8.55 -7.03
C GLN A 46 9.47 -9.60 -6.95
N LYS A 47 9.70 -10.20 -5.78
CA LYS A 47 10.68 -11.30 -5.62
C LYS A 47 10.34 -12.51 -6.49
N ILE A 48 9.06 -12.88 -6.57
CA ILE A 48 8.58 -13.95 -7.46
C ILE A 48 8.81 -13.59 -8.92
N LEU A 49 8.53 -12.34 -9.31
CA LEU A 49 8.76 -11.85 -10.67
C LEU A 49 10.23 -11.95 -11.08
N ALA A 50 11.14 -11.52 -10.19
CA ALA A 50 12.58 -11.60 -10.40
C ALA A 50 13.04 -13.06 -10.58
N LYS A 51 12.60 -13.97 -9.70
CA LYS A 51 12.92 -15.40 -9.84
C LYS A 51 12.45 -15.97 -11.18
N ARG A 52 11.23 -15.63 -11.63
CA ARG A 52 10.70 -16.08 -12.92
C ARG A 52 11.49 -15.53 -14.11
N ARG A 53 12.00 -14.30 -14.01
CA ARG A 53 12.89 -13.71 -15.01
C ARG A 53 14.20 -14.48 -15.12
N GLU A 54 14.82 -14.79 -13.98
CA GLU A 54 16.06 -15.58 -13.95
C GLU A 54 15.86 -16.99 -14.51
N VAL A 55 14.75 -17.66 -14.18
CA VAL A 55 14.42 -18.98 -14.76
C VAL A 55 14.28 -18.92 -16.28
N ALA A 56 13.57 -17.91 -16.81
CA ALA A 56 13.44 -17.75 -18.26
C ALA A 56 14.79 -17.50 -18.93
N LYS A 57 15.65 -16.69 -18.31
CA LYS A 57 17.02 -16.43 -18.77
C LYS A 57 17.89 -17.70 -18.76
N ALA A 58 17.83 -18.49 -17.69
CA ALA A 58 18.55 -19.76 -17.58
C ALA A 58 18.09 -20.78 -18.63
N GLN A 59 16.81 -20.77 -18.99
CA GLN A 59 16.25 -21.63 -20.04
C GLN A 59 16.43 -21.06 -21.45
N GLN A 60 17.13 -19.92 -21.60
CA GLN A 60 17.27 -19.18 -22.87
C GLN A 60 15.93 -18.89 -23.58
N ARG A 61 14.84 -18.80 -22.80
CA ARG A 61 13.50 -18.51 -23.31
C ARG A 61 13.26 -17.01 -23.31
N LYS A 62 12.58 -16.51 -24.34
CA LYS A 62 12.14 -15.11 -24.36
C LYS A 62 11.13 -14.87 -23.24
N LEU A 63 11.22 -13.71 -22.61
CA LEU A 63 10.24 -13.29 -21.58
C LEU A 63 8.83 -13.13 -22.16
N SER A 64 8.71 -12.85 -23.47
CA SER A 64 7.45 -12.83 -24.23
C SER A 64 6.75 -14.19 -24.26
N ASP A 65 7.52 -15.28 -24.21
CA ASP A 65 6.96 -16.62 -24.36
C ASP A 65 6.68 -17.23 -22.98
N SER A 66 7.19 -16.57 -21.93
CA SER A 66 7.06 -16.95 -20.54
C SER A 66 5.73 -16.47 -19.95
N ARG A 67 4.62 -17.18 -20.25
CA ARG A 67 3.27 -16.84 -19.74
C ARG A 67 3.21 -16.62 -18.23
N ASN A 68 3.96 -17.40 -17.45
CA ASN A 68 4.01 -17.26 -15.99
C ASN A 68 4.69 -15.95 -15.54
N TYR A 69 5.70 -15.49 -16.25
CA TYR A 69 6.35 -14.21 -16.01
C TYR A 69 5.38 -13.05 -16.31
N GLN A 70 4.69 -13.11 -17.46
CA GLN A 70 3.72 -12.09 -17.85
C GLN A 70 2.56 -11.96 -16.85
N LYS A 71 1.97 -13.09 -16.42
CA LYS A 71 0.93 -13.10 -15.38
C LYS A 71 1.40 -12.45 -14.08
N GLN A 72 2.65 -12.71 -13.68
CA GLN A 72 3.23 -12.11 -12.48
C GLN A 72 3.44 -10.60 -12.65
N LYS A 73 3.91 -10.16 -13.82
CA LYS A 73 4.13 -8.75 -14.14
C LYS A 73 2.82 -7.96 -14.03
N ALA A 74 1.74 -8.48 -14.59
CA ALA A 74 0.41 -7.87 -14.48
C ALA A 74 -0.08 -7.80 -13.03
N LYS A 75 0.17 -8.85 -12.23
CA LYS A 75 -0.18 -8.86 -10.80
C LYS A 75 0.57 -7.80 -10.00
N VAL A 76 1.86 -7.62 -10.26
CA VAL A 76 2.68 -6.58 -9.62
C VAL A 76 2.17 -5.19 -10.01
N ALA A 77 1.87 -4.95 -11.29
CA ALA A 77 1.31 -3.68 -11.76
C ALA A 77 -0.01 -3.33 -11.04
N LYS A 78 -0.94 -4.28 -10.94
CA LYS A 78 -2.21 -4.09 -10.23
C LYS A 78 -2.05 -3.79 -8.73
N ILE A 79 -1.02 -4.34 -8.08
CA ILE A 79 -0.71 -4.03 -6.67
C ILE A 79 -0.09 -2.64 -6.55
N TYR A 80 0.77 -2.26 -7.50
CA TYR A 80 1.39 -0.95 -7.53
C TYR A 80 0.36 0.17 -7.73
N GLU A 81 -0.59 -0.02 -8.66
CA GLU A 81 -1.72 0.90 -8.87
C GLU A 81 -2.53 1.11 -7.58
N LYS A 82 -2.80 0.03 -6.84
CA LYS A 82 -3.51 0.10 -5.55
C LYS A 82 -2.72 0.79 -4.44
N ASN A 83 -1.39 0.78 -4.51
CA ASN A 83 -0.54 1.46 -3.52
C ASN A 83 -0.33 2.94 -3.83
N ASN A 84 -0.42 3.35 -5.10
CA ASN A 84 -0.16 4.72 -5.56
C ASN A 84 -1.43 5.56 -5.83
N GLN A 85 -2.63 5.07 -5.49
CA GLN A 85 -3.83 5.89 -5.57
C GLN A 85 -3.78 6.97 -4.47
N PRO A 86 -3.75 8.27 -4.82
CA PRO A 86 -3.84 9.34 -3.84
C PRO A 86 -5.23 9.26 -3.20
N ALA A 87 -5.26 9.26 -1.87
CA ALA A 87 -6.50 9.41 -1.12
C ALA A 87 -7.14 10.75 -1.53
N SER A 88 -8.20 10.69 -2.32
CA SER A 88 -9.09 11.84 -2.56
C SER A 88 -9.89 12.16 -1.29
#